data_AF-A0A2G2G7C8-F1
#
_entry.id   AF-A0A2G2G7C8-F1
#
_cell.length_a   1.000
_cell.length_b   1.000
_cell.length_c   1.000
_cell.angle_alpha   90.00
_cell.angle_beta   90.00
_cell.angle_gamma   90.00
#
_symmetry.space_group_name_H-M   'P 1'
#
loop_
_entity.id
_entity.type
_entity.pdbx_description
1 polymer ?
#
loop_
_entity_poly.entity_id
_entity_poly.type
_entity_poly.pdbx_seq_one_letter_code
_entity_poly.pdbx_strand_id
1 'polypeptide(L)'
;MRIRDQKIKDEKQWIEGYEHNLRLAYDLMKDELKTLHSDKVNQGNTIKLVLWLNIIFVGISIKVSEEGSDIYLLGIFSLIAFFSIFVAFVGLMMGRYSAYASMRRASSFYKLNNDKWIKTQGLETATQTVQKAIRYNGLIIIKRAKLIRISMYITLSSLFMLLILSAHTVYIKQGNEMADKPSKPAVTVVQNPSIKRANDSAPKTPKATPESNSSKK
;
A
#
# COMPACT_ATOMS: atom_id res chain seq x y z
N MET A 1 31.00 9.69 -70.60
CA MET A 1 30.58 9.03 -69.33
C MET A 1 29.48 8.05 -69.69
N ARG A 2 29.68 6.75 -69.46
CA ARG A 2 28.84 5.68 -70.04
C ARG A 2 27.59 5.51 -69.16
N ILE A 3 26.44 5.26 -69.78
CA ILE A 3 25.12 5.00 -69.14
C ILE A 3 25.20 4.06 -67.91
N ARG A 4 26.19 3.15 -67.90
CA ARG A 4 26.49 2.24 -66.80
C ARG A 4 26.95 2.96 -65.51
N ASP A 5 27.74 4.01 -65.63
CA ASP A 5 28.24 4.81 -64.50
C ASP A 5 27.12 5.64 -63.85
N GLN A 6 26.16 6.08 -64.66
CA GLN A 6 24.96 6.79 -64.20
C GLN A 6 24.08 5.85 -63.36
N LYS A 7 23.77 4.65 -63.88
CA LYS A 7 22.97 3.65 -63.16
C LYS A 7 23.58 3.24 -61.82
N ILE A 8 24.91 3.09 -61.75
CA ILE A 8 25.61 2.75 -60.50
C ILE A 8 25.51 3.90 -59.48
N LYS A 9 25.58 5.15 -59.94
CA LYS A 9 25.40 6.32 -59.07
C LYS A 9 23.97 6.43 -58.55
N ASP A 10 22.99 6.24 -59.42
CA ASP A 10 21.56 6.31 -59.07
C ASP A 10 21.20 5.21 -58.06
N GLU A 11 21.69 3.97 -58.28
CA GLU A 11 21.52 2.85 -57.35
C GLU A 11 22.17 3.15 -56.00
N LYS A 12 23.38 3.69 -55.98
CA LYS A 12 24.07 4.05 -54.74
C LYS A 12 23.32 5.15 -53.96
N GLN A 13 22.84 6.19 -54.65
CA GLN A 13 22.03 7.24 -54.03
C GLN A 13 20.72 6.70 -53.45
N TRP A 14 20.08 5.76 -54.15
CA TRP A 14 18.88 5.09 -53.64
C TRP A 14 19.16 4.31 -52.36
N ILE A 15 20.26 3.53 -52.33
CA ILE A 15 20.68 2.76 -51.15
C ILE A 15 20.96 3.71 -49.97
N GLU A 16 21.72 4.78 -50.19
CA GLU A 16 22.05 5.76 -49.15
C GLU A 16 20.79 6.45 -48.61
N GLY A 17 19.83 6.79 -49.48
CA GLY A 17 18.54 7.35 -49.07
C GLY A 17 17.71 6.37 -48.24
N TYR A 18 17.68 5.09 -48.63
CA TYR A 18 17.01 4.04 -47.87
C TYR A 18 17.65 3.80 -46.50
N GLU A 19 18.98 3.73 -46.44
CA GLU A 19 19.73 3.63 -45.18
C GLU A 19 19.49 4.81 -44.24
N HIS A 20 19.44 6.03 -44.78
CA HIS A 20 19.14 7.23 -44.01
C HIS A 20 17.74 7.16 -43.37
N ASN A 21 16.73 6.75 -44.14
CA ASN A 21 15.37 6.61 -43.65
C ASN A 21 15.26 5.50 -42.57
N LEU A 22 15.92 4.37 -42.78
CA LEU A 22 15.99 3.30 -41.78
C LEU A 22 16.67 3.76 -40.49
N ARG A 23 17.73 4.57 -40.61
CA ARG A 23 18.43 5.12 -39.45
C ARG A 23 17.54 6.07 -38.66
N LEU A 24 16.82 6.94 -39.36
CA LEU A 24 15.86 7.85 -38.73
C LEU A 24 14.78 7.07 -37.96
N ALA A 25 14.23 6.02 -38.58
CA ALA A 25 13.25 5.15 -37.93
C ALA A 25 13.83 4.43 -36.71
N TYR A 26 15.06 3.93 -36.81
CA TYR A 26 15.76 3.28 -35.70
C TYR A 26 15.98 4.25 -34.52
N ASP A 27 16.46 5.46 -34.79
CA ASP A 27 16.73 6.47 -33.77
C ASP A 27 15.43 6.89 -33.06
N LEU A 28 14.33 7.08 -33.80
CA LEU A 28 13.00 7.34 -33.22
C LEU A 28 12.55 6.21 -32.28
N MET A 29 12.64 4.95 -32.72
CA MET A 29 12.24 3.80 -31.91
C MET A 29 13.14 3.63 -30.67
N LYS A 30 14.43 3.93 -30.80
CA LYS A 30 15.38 3.89 -29.68
C LYS A 30 15.01 4.93 -28.62
N ASP A 31 14.59 6.13 -29.02
CA ASP A 31 14.13 7.16 -28.10
C ASP A 31 12.81 6.77 -27.41
N GLU A 32 11.85 6.20 -28.16
CA GLU A 32 10.61 5.66 -27.59
C GLU A 32 10.89 4.60 -26.52
N LEU A 33 11.82 3.68 -26.81
CA LEU A 33 12.24 2.67 -25.85
C LEU A 33 12.88 3.29 -24.60
N LYS A 34 13.71 4.32 -24.76
CA LYS A 34 14.32 5.01 -23.62
C LYS A 34 13.25 5.60 -22.70
N THR A 35 12.20 6.17 -23.27
CA THR A 35 11.02 6.64 -22.53
C THR A 35 10.31 5.49 -21.83
N LEU A 36 10.04 4.37 -22.52
CA LEU A 36 9.47 3.17 -21.89
C LEU A 36 10.33 2.63 -20.73
N HIS A 37 11.65 2.69 -20.87
CA HIS A 37 12.56 2.28 -19.81
C HIS A 37 12.44 3.19 -18.58
N SER A 38 12.40 4.51 -18.80
CA SER A 38 12.15 5.51 -17.75
C SER A 38 10.82 5.25 -17.04
N ASP A 39 9.73 5.04 -17.79
CA ASP A 39 8.41 4.74 -17.22
C ASP A 39 8.41 3.47 -16.38
N LYS A 40 9.10 2.42 -16.86
CA LYS A 40 9.25 1.17 -16.12
C LYS A 40 9.98 1.36 -14.78
N VAL A 41 11.01 2.20 -14.76
CA VAL A 41 11.75 2.55 -13.53
C VAL A 41 10.84 3.33 -12.58
N ASN A 42 10.13 4.34 -13.09
CA ASN A 42 9.20 5.15 -12.30
C ASN A 42 8.09 4.30 -11.68
N GLN A 43 7.44 3.44 -12.48
CA GLN A 43 6.45 2.47 -11.99
C GLN A 43 7.02 1.54 -10.90
N GLY A 44 8.28 1.10 -11.06
CA GLY A 44 8.96 0.31 -10.04
C GLY A 44 9.12 1.06 -8.71
N ASN A 45 9.44 2.36 -8.77
CA ASN A 45 9.53 3.22 -7.58
C ASN A 45 8.16 3.44 -6.95
N THR A 46 7.10 3.65 -7.75
CA THR A 46 5.73 3.75 -7.24
C THR A 46 5.30 2.50 -6.48
N ILE A 47 5.57 1.30 -7.02
CA ILE A 47 5.24 0.04 -6.32
C ILE A 47 5.99 -0.08 -5.00
N LYS A 48 7.28 0.28 -4.97
CA LYS A 48 8.08 0.29 -3.73
C LYS A 48 7.48 1.22 -2.69
N LEU A 49 7.07 2.44 -3.08
CA LEU A 49 6.42 3.39 -2.17
C LEU A 49 5.12 2.83 -1.60
N VAL A 50 4.28 2.23 -2.44
CA VAL A 50 3.05 1.57 -1.97
C VAL A 50 3.38 0.44 -1.00
N LEU A 51 4.40 -0.38 -1.29
CA LEU A 51 4.83 -1.46 -0.41
C LEU A 51 5.32 -0.94 0.95
N TRP A 52 6.16 0.10 0.96
CA TRP A 52 6.60 0.77 2.20
C TRP A 52 5.42 1.32 3.01
N LEU A 53 4.45 1.95 2.35
CA LEU A 53 3.26 2.48 3.02
C LEU A 53 2.43 1.38 3.69
N ASN A 54 2.24 0.25 3.03
CA ASN A 54 1.52 -0.89 3.62
C ASN A 54 2.31 -1.52 4.79
N ILE A 55 3.64 -1.56 4.74
CA ILE A 55 4.46 -2.01 5.88
C ILE A 55 4.27 -1.09 7.09
N ILE A 56 4.25 0.24 6.87
CA ILE A 56 4.00 1.22 7.94
C ILE A 56 2.61 0.99 8.55
N PHE A 57 1.59 0.75 7.72
CA PHE A 57 0.23 0.45 8.18
C PHE A 57 0.16 -0.83 9.05
N VAL A 58 0.88 -1.89 8.66
CA VAL A 58 1.00 -3.09 9.50
C VAL A 58 1.68 -2.75 10.83
N GLY A 59 2.76 -1.96 10.82
CA GLY A 59 3.42 -1.50 12.04
C GLY A 59 2.50 -0.73 12.98
N ILE A 60 1.68 0.17 12.45
CA ILE A 60 0.68 0.92 13.22
C ILE A 60 -0.37 -0.05 13.80
N SER A 61 -0.85 -1.03 13.03
CA SER A 61 -1.81 -2.00 13.58
C SER A 61 -1.25 -2.80 14.75
N ILE A 62 0.03 -3.20 14.71
CA ILE A 62 0.65 -3.93 15.83
C ILE A 62 0.65 -3.05 17.09
N LYS A 63 0.99 -1.76 16.95
CA LYS A 63 0.95 -0.82 18.08
C LYS A 63 -0.45 -0.63 18.64
N VAL A 64 -1.46 -0.49 17.78
CA VAL A 64 -2.86 -0.36 18.20
C VAL A 64 -3.39 -1.65 18.84
N SER A 65 -2.85 -2.81 18.47
CA SER A 65 -3.16 -4.10 19.11
C SER A 65 -2.72 -4.18 20.56
N GLU A 66 -1.60 -3.55 20.92
CA GLU A 66 -1.08 -3.54 22.30
C GLU A 66 -2.02 -2.77 23.25
N GLU A 67 -2.85 -1.87 22.71
CA GLU A 67 -3.77 -1.01 23.49
C GLU A 67 -5.14 -1.66 23.77
N GLY A 68 -5.33 -2.95 23.46
CA GLY A 68 -6.57 -3.67 23.76
C GLY A 68 -7.70 -3.45 22.74
N SER A 69 -7.35 -3.14 21.50
CA SER A 69 -8.31 -2.99 20.39
C SER A 69 -9.02 -4.30 20.02
N ASP A 70 -10.19 -4.19 19.39
CA ASP A 70 -10.97 -5.34 18.90
C ASP A 70 -10.15 -6.20 17.91
N ILE A 71 -9.88 -7.44 18.33
CA ILE A 71 -9.04 -8.39 17.60
C ILE A 71 -9.62 -8.77 16.24
N TYR A 72 -10.95 -8.72 16.08
CA TYR A 72 -11.62 -9.04 14.81
C TYR A 72 -11.41 -7.92 13.78
N LEU A 73 -11.57 -6.67 14.18
CA LEU A 73 -11.36 -5.52 13.30
C LEU A 73 -9.88 -5.43 12.88
N LEU A 74 -8.98 -5.70 13.82
CA LEU A 74 -7.54 -5.75 13.59
C LEU A 74 -7.14 -6.88 12.61
N GLY A 75 -7.73 -8.07 12.76
CA GLY A 75 -7.49 -9.21 11.87
C GLY A 75 -7.90 -8.93 10.42
N ILE A 76 -9.08 -8.32 10.23
CA ILE A 76 -9.57 -7.93 8.90
C ILE A 76 -8.64 -6.89 8.26
N PHE A 77 -8.26 -5.86 9.02
CA PHE A 77 -7.33 -4.83 8.56
C PHE A 77 -5.98 -5.43 8.14
N SER A 78 -5.41 -6.30 8.98
CA SER A 78 -4.13 -6.95 8.73
C SER A 78 -4.17 -7.79 7.45
N LEU A 79 -5.24 -8.55 7.24
CA LEU A 79 -5.43 -9.38 6.04
C LEU A 79 -5.49 -8.54 4.76
N ILE A 80 -6.18 -7.40 4.78
CA ILE A 80 -6.22 -6.44 3.66
C ILE A 80 -4.82 -5.87 3.36
N ALA A 81 -4.08 -5.48 4.40
CA ALA A 81 -2.72 -4.95 4.26
C ALA A 81 -1.76 -6.00 3.68
N PHE A 82 -1.81 -7.25 4.17
CA PHE A 82 -1.01 -8.35 3.62
C PHE A 82 -1.36 -8.65 2.17
N PHE A 83 -2.65 -8.63 1.81
CA PHE A 83 -3.07 -8.80 0.43
C PHE A 83 -2.53 -7.68 -0.48
N SER A 84 -2.54 -6.43 0.01
CA SER A 84 -1.95 -5.29 -0.70
C SER A 84 -0.45 -5.48 -0.96
N ILE A 85 0.30 -5.91 0.06
CA ILE A 85 1.74 -6.21 -0.03
C ILE A 85 1.99 -7.31 -1.06
N PHE A 86 1.18 -8.38 -1.05
CA PHE A 86 1.30 -9.46 -2.02
C PHE A 86 1.10 -8.98 -3.46
N VAL A 87 0.05 -8.20 -3.72
CA VAL A 87 -0.21 -7.63 -5.06
C VAL A 87 0.92 -6.71 -5.52
N ALA A 88 1.42 -5.84 -4.62
CA ALA A 88 2.57 -4.99 -4.90
C ALA A 88 3.83 -5.82 -5.22
N PHE A 89 4.08 -6.89 -4.47
CA PHE A 89 5.22 -7.78 -4.67
C PHE A 89 5.17 -8.49 -6.04
N VAL A 90 3.99 -9.00 -6.43
CA VAL A 90 3.77 -9.58 -7.77
C VAL A 90 4.06 -8.54 -8.86
N GLY A 91 3.64 -7.29 -8.67
CA GLY A 91 3.94 -6.18 -9.57
C GLY A 91 5.44 -5.91 -9.75
N LEU A 92 6.22 -6.00 -8.67
CA LEU A 92 7.69 -5.85 -8.71
C LEU A 92 8.37 -6.99 -9.48
N MET A 93 7.93 -8.23 -9.27
CA MET A 93 8.49 -9.41 -9.92
C MET A 93 8.22 -9.43 -11.44
N MET A 94 7.08 -8.88 -11.86
CA MET A 94 6.69 -8.87 -13.27
C MET A 94 7.66 -8.04 -14.11
N GLY A 95 8.34 -8.59 -15.11
CA GLY A 95 9.22 -7.80 -15.99
C GLY A 95 10.62 -7.49 -15.44
N ARG A 96 11.08 -8.26 -14.44
CA ARG A 96 12.48 -8.22 -13.95
C ARG A 96 13.50 -8.56 -15.05
N TYR A 97 13.08 -9.34 -16.04
CA TYR A 97 13.87 -9.62 -17.24
C TYR A 97 13.54 -8.61 -18.34
N SER A 98 14.52 -7.77 -18.68
CA SER A 98 14.44 -6.89 -19.86
C SER A 98 14.80 -7.71 -21.10
N ALA A 99 13.90 -7.78 -22.09
CA ALA A 99 14.15 -8.47 -23.35
C ALA A 99 15.20 -7.78 -24.24
N TYR A 100 15.86 -6.72 -23.75
CA TYR A 100 16.67 -5.84 -24.56
C TYR A 100 18.13 -6.30 -24.77
N ALA A 101 18.63 -7.27 -24.00
CA ALA A 101 20.06 -7.59 -24.05
C ALA A 101 20.38 -9.06 -23.73
N SER A 102 19.70 -10.02 -24.37
CA SER A 102 20.24 -11.39 -24.34
C SER A 102 21.41 -11.47 -25.33
N MET A 103 22.59 -11.93 -24.89
CA MET A 103 23.73 -12.26 -25.76
C MET A 103 23.35 -13.08 -27.00
N ARG A 104 22.23 -13.82 -26.91
CA ARG A 104 21.60 -14.55 -28.01
C ARG A 104 21.30 -13.70 -29.27
N ARG A 105 20.99 -12.40 -29.14
CA ARG A 105 20.76 -11.49 -30.30
C ARG A 105 22.03 -10.85 -30.85
N ALA A 106 23.14 -10.86 -30.12
CA ALA A 106 24.42 -10.47 -30.72
C ALA A 106 24.86 -11.49 -31.80
N SER A 107 24.49 -12.76 -31.63
CA SER A 107 24.80 -13.83 -32.58
C SER A 107 24.19 -13.64 -33.98
N SER A 108 23.08 -12.89 -34.12
CA SER A 108 22.47 -12.63 -35.44
C SER A 108 23.27 -11.65 -36.28
N PHE A 109 24.09 -10.78 -35.68
CA PHE A 109 24.97 -9.89 -36.43
C PHE A 109 26.17 -10.64 -37.05
N TYR A 110 26.59 -11.75 -36.47
CA TYR A 110 27.66 -12.60 -37.04
C TYR A 110 27.20 -13.44 -38.25
N LYS A 111 25.88 -13.44 -38.56
CA LYS A 111 25.30 -14.18 -39.68
C LYS A 111 24.94 -13.30 -40.88
N LEU A 112 25.28 -12.01 -40.83
CA LEU A 112 25.03 -11.08 -41.93
C LEU A 112 25.94 -11.41 -43.11
N ASN A 113 25.38 -11.42 -44.32
CA ASN A 113 26.17 -11.65 -45.53
C ASN A 113 27.06 -10.43 -45.81
N ASN A 114 28.32 -10.68 -46.19
CA ASN A 114 29.29 -9.66 -46.56
C ASN A 114 29.05 -9.16 -47.99
N ASP A 115 27.90 -8.51 -48.22
CA ASP A 115 27.55 -7.88 -49.49
C ASP A 115 27.39 -6.35 -49.34
N LYS A 116 27.01 -5.68 -50.44
CA LYS A 116 26.79 -4.22 -50.47
C LYS A 116 25.65 -3.76 -49.54
N TRP A 117 24.81 -4.68 -49.07
CA TRP A 117 23.64 -4.43 -48.22
C TRP A 117 23.88 -4.77 -46.75
N ILE A 118 25.08 -5.20 -46.36
CA ILE A 118 25.37 -5.60 -44.97
C ILE A 118 24.97 -4.53 -43.95
N LYS A 119 25.19 -3.26 -44.28
CA LYS A 119 24.80 -2.11 -43.43
C LYS A 119 23.29 -2.00 -43.32
N THR A 120 22.59 -2.07 -44.45
CA THR A 120 21.13 -2.02 -44.51
C THR A 120 20.49 -3.19 -43.74
N GLN A 121 20.98 -4.42 -43.96
CA GLN A 121 20.52 -5.63 -43.25
C GLN A 121 20.79 -5.55 -41.74
N GLY A 122 21.93 -4.99 -41.35
CA GLY A 122 22.27 -4.74 -39.96
C GLY A 122 21.31 -3.74 -39.31
N LEU A 123 20.99 -2.64 -40.00
CA LEU A 123 20.03 -1.63 -39.54
C LEU A 123 18.62 -2.22 -39.43
N GLU A 124 18.17 -2.99 -40.42
CA GLU A 124 16.88 -3.65 -40.39
C GLU A 124 16.77 -4.63 -39.20
N THR A 125 17.80 -5.45 -38.98
CA THR A 125 17.87 -6.39 -37.86
C THR A 125 17.83 -5.66 -36.51
N ALA A 126 18.53 -4.53 -36.41
CA ALA A 126 18.52 -3.69 -35.21
C ALA A 126 17.12 -3.09 -34.97
N THR A 127 16.49 -2.52 -35.99
CA THR A 127 15.14 -1.94 -35.93
C THR A 127 14.10 -2.97 -35.52
N GLN A 128 14.10 -4.16 -36.13
CA GLN A 128 13.19 -5.24 -35.74
C GLN A 128 13.40 -5.69 -34.29
N THR A 129 14.65 -5.69 -33.82
CA THR A 129 14.99 -6.02 -32.43
C THR A 129 14.43 -4.97 -31.46
N VAL A 130 14.59 -3.69 -31.78
CA VAL A 130 14.03 -2.58 -31.00
C VAL A 130 12.52 -2.69 -30.95
N GLN A 131 11.86 -2.85 -32.11
CA GLN A 131 10.41 -2.94 -32.22
C GLN A 131 9.83 -4.09 -31.36
N LYS A 132 10.44 -5.28 -31.43
CA LYS A 132 10.02 -6.43 -30.60
C LYS A 132 10.13 -6.11 -29.11
N ALA A 133 11.17 -5.40 -28.72
CA ALA A 133 11.41 -5.09 -27.33
C ALA A 133 10.55 -3.91 -26.83
N ILE A 134 10.21 -2.93 -27.67
CA ILE A 134 9.16 -1.94 -27.38
C ILE A 134 7.85 -2.66 -27.09
N ARG A 135 7.40 -3.56 -27.98
CA ARG A 135 6.14 -4.31 -27.79
C ARG A 135 6.12 -5.11 -26.49
N TYR A 136 7.21 -5.81 -26.18
CA TYR A 136 7.33 -6.59 -24.95
C TYR A 136 7.33 -5.71 -23.69
N ASN A 137 8.14 -4.64 -23.69
CA ASN A 137 8.20 -3.71 -22.56
C ASN A 137 6.87 -2.96 -22.38
N GLY A 138 6.22 -2.53 -23.46
CA GLY A 138 4.91 -1.88 -23.43
C GLY A 138 3.84 -2.76 -22.78
N LEU A 139 3.78 -4.05 -23.13
CA LEU A 139 2.86 -5.00 -22.48
C LEU A 139 3.14 -5.16 -20.98
N ILE A 140 4.41 -5.20 -20.58
CA ILE A 140 4.79 -5.25 -19.16
C ILE A 140 4.35 -4.00 -18.42
N ILE A 141 4.60 -2.81 -19.00
CA ILE A 141 4.24 -1.52 -18.41
C ILE A 141 2.73 -1.43 -18.21
N ILE A 142 1.92 -1.87 -19.19
CA ILE A 142 0.46 -1.90 -19.08
C ILE A 142 0.02 -2.84 -17.95
N LYS A 143 0.57 -4.06 -17.88
CA LYS A 143 0.21 -5.02 -16.83
C LYS A 143 0.62 -4.52 -15.43
N ARG A 144 1.82 -3.95 -15.31
CA ARG A 144 2.29 -3.33 -14.07
C ARG A 144 1.41 -2.16 -13.65
N ALA A 145 1.04 -1.27 -14.57
CA ALA A 145 0.15 -0.15 -14.29
C ALA A 145 -1.20 -0.61 -13.71
N LYS A 146 -1.77 -1.70 -14.23
CA LYS A 146 -2.99 -2.30 -13.68
C LYS A 146 -2.79 -2.79 -12.24
N LEU A 147 -1.68 -3.50 -11.96
CA LEU A 147 -1.37 -3.98 -10.62
C LEU A 147 -1.11 -2.83 -9.63
N ILE A 148 -0.41 -1.77 -10.07
CA ILE A 148 -0.21 -0.54 -9.28
C ILE A 148 -1.55 0.06 -8.91
N ARG A 149 -2.44 0.22 -9.88
CA ARG A 149 -3.77 0.79 -9.66
C ARG A 149 -4.56 -0.04 -8.64
N ILE A 150 -4.58 -1.37 -8.79
CA ILE A 150 -5.25 -2.27 -7.84
C ILE A 150 -4.64 -2.13 -6.44
N SER A 151 -3.31 -2.18 -6.33
CA SER A 151 -2.61 -2.04 -5.06
C SER A 151 -2.86 -0.69 -4.39
N MET A 152 -2.93 0.41 -5.16
CA MET A 152 -3.31 1.73 -4.66
C MET A 152 -4.72 1.76 -4.09
N TYR A 153 -5.71 1.17 -4.78
CA TYR A 153 -7.08 1.10 -4.26
C TYR A 153 -7.17 0.29 -2.97
N ILE A 154 -6.48 -0.84 -2.90
CA ILE A 154 -6.42 -1.64 -1.67
C ILE A 154 -5.75 -0.83 -0.55
N THR A 155 -4.65 -0.15 -0.86
CA THR A 155 -3.92 0.70 0.10
C THR A 155 -4.79 1.83 0.64
N LEU A 156 -5.57 2.48 -0.23
CA LEU A 156 -6.53 3.52 0.15
C LEU A 156 -7.66 2.95 1.02
N SER A 157 -8.14 1.74 0.71
CA SER A 157 -9.13 1.04 1.53
C SER A 157 -8.58 0.73 2.92
N SER A 158 -7.33 0.24 3.02
CA SER A 158 -6.68 0.06 4.32
C SER A 158 -6.53 1.39 5.07
N LEU A 159 -6.18 2.50 4.40
CA LEU A 159 -6.13 3.81 5.06
C LEU A 159 -7.48 4.19 5.67
N PHE A 160 -8.58 3.98 4.94
CA PHE A 160 -9.93 4.25 5.45
C PHE A 160 -10.28 3.37 6.66
N MET A 161 -9.93 2.08 6.61
CA MET A 161 -10.14 1.16 7.74
C MET A 161 -9.30 1.56 8.97
N LEU A 162 -8.08 2.08 8.76
CA LEU A 162 -7.24 2.58 9.84
C LEU A 162 -7.88 3.78 10.55
N LEU A 163 -8.56 4.67 9.79
CA LEU A 163 -9.31 5.79 10.37
C LEU A 163 -10.52 5.34 11.17
N ILE A 164 -11.22 4.29 10.71
CA ILE A 164 -12.34 3.71 11.46
C ILE A 164 -11.82 3.07 12.76
N LEU A 165 -10.73 2.30 12.68
CA LEU A 165 -10.10 1.69 13.84
C LEU A 165 -9.67 2.75 14.86
N SER A 166 -9.02 3.82 14.42
CA SER A 166 -8.61 4.90 15.31
C SER A 166 -9.80 5.61 15.96
N ALA A 167 -10.85 5.94 15.21
CA ALA A 167 -12.07 6.51 15.76
C ALA A 167 -12.74 5.58 16.79
N HIS A 168 -12.80 4.28 16.49
CA HIS A 168 -13.38 3.28 17.39
C HIS A 168 -12.58 3.15 18.69
N THR A 169 -11.25 3.10 18.62
CA THR A 169 -10.40 3.04 19.82
C THR A 169 -10.53 4.30 20.70
N VAL A 170 -10.64 5.49 20.11
CA VAL A 170 -10.92 6.72 20.86
C VAL A 170 -12.28 6.67 21.53
N TYR A 171 -13.31 6.19 20.82
CA TYR A 171 -14.66 6.04 21.38
C TYR A 171 -14.69 5.09 22.57
N ILE A 172 -14.02 3.92 22.47
CA ILE A 172 -13.90 2.97 23.59
C ILE A 172 -13.17 3.60 24.77
N LYS A 173 -12.05 4.30 24.54
CA LYS A 173 -11.30 4.97 25.62
C LYS A 173 -12.16 6.02 26.34
N GLN A 174 -12.91 6.85 25.60
CA GLN A 174 -13.83 7.82 26.19
C GLN A 174 -14.99 7.16 26.95
N GLY A 175 -15.55 6.06 26.44
CA GLY A 175 -16.60 5.30 27.11
C GLY A 175 -16.13 4.70 28.44
N ASN A 176 -14.90 4.16 28.46
CA ASN A 176 -14.30 3.60 29.67
C ASN A 176 -13.98 4.69 30.71
N GLU A 177 -13.47 5.86 30.29
CA GLU A 177 -13.24 7.01 31.18
C GLU A 177 -14.54 7.59 31.78
N MET A 178 -15.68 7.45 31.09
CA MET A 178 -16.99 7.84 31.61
C MET A 178 -17.58 6.80 32.57
N ALA A 179 -17.23 5.52 32.43
CA ALA A 179 -17.64 4.45 33.34
C ALA A 179 -16.83 4.44 34.66
N ASP A 180 -15.56 4.86 34.62
CA ASP A 180 -14.67 4.90 35.80
C ASP A 180 -14.80 6.16 36.67
N LYS A 181 -15.69 7.11 36.32
CA LYS A 181 -16.06 8.18 37.26
C LYS A 181 -17.02 7.60 38.30
N PRO A 182 -16.64 7.52 39.59
CA PRO A 182 -17.56 7.06 40.62
C PRO A 182 -18.79 7.97 40.60
N SER A 183 -19.97 7.36 40.49
CA SER A 183 -21.24 8.03 40.73
C SER A 183 -21.11 8.79 42.05
N LYS A 184 -21.27 10.12 41.99
CA LYS A 184 -21.36 10.95 43.19
C LYS A 184 -22.36 10.27 44.14
N PRO A 185 -22.01 10.02 45.41
CA PRO A 185 -22.94 9.38 46.32
C PRO A 185 -24.19 10.26 46.38
N ALA A 186 -25.35 9.60 46.22
CA ALA A 186 -26.64 10.21 46.44
C ALA A 186 -26.59 10.94 47.78
N VAL A 187 -26.91 12.23 47.77
CA VAL A 187 -27.06 13.04 48.97
C VAL A 187 -28.07 12.32 49.85
N THR A 188 -27.59 11.74 50.96
CA THR A 188 -28.45 11.26 52.04
C THR A 188 -29.24 12.46 52.53
N VAL A 189 -30.51 12.53 52.17
CA VAL A 189 -31.46 13.46 52.76
C VAL A 189 -31.50 13.13 54.26
N VAL A 190 -30.85 13.98 55.06
CA VAL A 190 -30.94 13.96 56.52
C VAL A 190 -32.40 14.24 56.89
N GLN A 191 -33.16 13.19 57.23
CA GLN A 191 -34.42 13.36 57.93
C GLN A 191 -34.11 13.92 59.31
N ASN A 192 -34.49 15.18 59.49
CA ASN A 192 -34.41 15.95 60.72
C ASN A 192 -35.48 15.47 61.73
N PRO A 193 -35.15 14.93 62.92
CA PRO A 193 -36.12 14.67 63.97
C PRO A 193 -36.00 15.79 65.01
N SER A 194 -36.81 16.83 64.89
CA SER A 194 -36.97 17.85 65.93
C SER A 194 -38.40 18.36 65.95
N ILE A 195 -39.32 17.50 66.37
CA ILE A 195 -40.62 17.95 66.89
C ILE A 195 -40.68 17.51 68.35
N LYS A 196 -40.31 18.46 69.22
CA LYS A 196 -40.70 18.48 70.64
C LYS A 196 -42.22 18.53 70.71
N ARG A 197 -42.85 17.56 71.36
CA ARG A 197 -44.18 17.75 71.95
C ARG A 197 -44.20 17.14 73.35
N ALA A 198 -44.41 18.03 74.30
CA ALA A 198 -44.66 17.75 75.69
C ALA A 198 -45.89 16.85 75.86
N ASN A 199 -45.81 15.88 76.77
CA ASN A 199 -46.74 15.78 77.90
C ASN A 199 -46.36 14.58 78.78
N ASP A 200 -45.91 14.90 79.99
CA ASP A 200 -45.92 14.02 81.15
C ASP A 200 -47.36 13.79 81.61
N SER A 201 -47.80 12.53 81.69
CA SER A 201 -48.76 12.07 82.70
C SER A 201 -48.64 10.56 82.86
N ALA A 202 -48.21 10.14 84.05
CA ALA A 202 -48.13 8.77 84.57
C ALA A 202 -49.50 8.04 84.58
N PRO A 203 -49.68 6.83 85.19
CA PRO A 203 -48.72 5.80 85.64
C PRO A 203 -49.12 4.37 85.18
N LYS A 204 -48.23 3.37 85.39
CA LYS A 204 -48.57 2.08 86.04
C LYS A 204 -47.30 1.23 86.28
N THR A 205 -46.88 1.20 87.54
CA THR A 205 -46.23 0.04 88.21
C THR A 205 -47.16 -1.20 88.13
N PRO A 206 -46.70 -2.47 88.34
CA PRO A 206 -45.74 -2.84 89.40
C PRO A 206 -44.80 -4.06 89.14
N LYS A 207 -43.86 -4.21 90.10
CA LYS A 207 -43.21 -5.47 90.58
C LYS A 207 -42.26 -6.18 89.58
N ALA A 208 -41.09 -6.68 89.96
CA ALA A 208 -40.53 -7.03 91.26
C ALA A 208 -38.99 -6.99 91.19
N THR A 209 -38.36 -6.58 92.29
CA THR A 209 -36.98 -6.95 92.70
C THR A 209 -37.03 -8.40 93.25
N PRO A 210 -35.93 -9.18 93.26
CA PRO A 210 -34.79 -8.94 94.15
C PRO A 210 -33.42 -9.15 93.45
N GLU A 211 -32.46 -8.29 93.76
CA GLU A 211 -31.25 -8.60 94.55
C GLU A 211 -30.32 -9.68 93.96
N SER A 212 -29.10 -9.25 93.64
CA SER A 212 -27.90 -9.95 94.10
C SER A 212 -26.75 -8.95 94.20
N ASN A 213 -26.35 -8.69 95.45
CA ASN A 213 -25.14 -7.98 95.85
C ASN A 213 -23.87 -8.64 95.33
N SER A 214 -22.84 -7.83 95.06
CA SER A 214 -21.46 -8.01 95.55
C SER A 214 -20.45 -7.19 94.73
N SER A 215 -19.88 -6.12 95.29
CA SER A 215 -18.42 -6.01 95.48
C SER A 215 -18.00 -4.72 96.18
N LYS A 216 -17.59 -4.86 97.44
CA LYS A 216 -16.39 -4.29 98.10
C LYS A 216 -15.93 -2.86 97.74
N LYS A 217 -15.93 -1.96 98.72
CA LYS A 217 -14.82 -1.79 99.68
C LYS A 217 -15.24 -0.91 100.86
#